data_AF-A0A948Z8G7-F1
#
_entry.id   AF-A0A948Z8G7-F1
#
_cell.length_a   1.000
_cell.length_b   1.000
_cell.length_c   1.000
_cell.angle_alpha   90.00
_cell.angle_beta   90.00
_cell.angle_gamma   90.00
#
_symmetry.space_group_name_H-M   'P 1'
#
loop_
_entity.id
_entity.type
_entity.pdbx_description
1 polymer ?
#
loop_
_entity_poly.entity_id
_entity_poly.type
_entity_poly.pdbx_seq_one_letter_code
_entity_poly.pdbx_strand_id
1 'polypeptide(L)'
;MAGFGKRTGISATELMVQLQNDPVYQQTIEVAEAEREIRVQALRRAEQPIVADLRAVGAEVDSVWDLVNTSEPYPAALPVLLNHLERGGYPERVMESLGRALAVRPSVAFWGRLKARWLQARGPGEEDGAAVALAACATKAQLDDLVDFLSVEDRGQSRIYFIRPILKVGGNRGRNVVGALRADPVFGHEATALLRRRRK
;
A
#
# COMPACT_ATOMS: atom_id res chain seq x y z
N MET A 1 7.98 -59.12 -8.56
CA MET A 1 8.73 -57.84 -8.59
C MET A 1 7.89 -56.80 -9.29
N ALA A 2 7.20 -55.94 -8.54
CA ALA A 2 6.39 -54.86 -9.11
C ALA A 2 7.25 -53.58 -9.21
N GLY A 3 7.49 -53.12 -10.44
CA GLY A 3 8.22 -51.90 -10.72
C GLY A 3 7.37 -50.67 -10.41
N PHE A 4 7.84 -49.83 -9.49
CA PHE A 4 7.29 -48.49 -9.28
C PHE A 4 7.69 -47.60 -10.47
N GLY A 5 6.73 -47.32 -11.36
CA GLY A 5 6.89 -46.33 -12.42
C GLY A 5 7.04 -44.92 -11.84
N LYS A 6 8.16 -44.24 -12.16
CA LYS A 6 8.39 -42.84 -11.82
C LYS A 6 7.36 -41.96 -12.55
N ARG A 7 6.57 -41.19 -11.80
CA ARG A 7 5.81 -40.06 -12.36
C ARG A 7 6.80 -38.98 -12.77
N THR A 8 7.02 -38.81 -14.07
CA THR A 8 7.75 -37.67 -14.63
C THR A 8 6.90 -36.42 -14.48
N GLY A 9 7.39 -35.42 -13.76
CA GLY A 9 6.72 -34.11 -13.65
C GLY A 9 6.74 -33.39 -15.00
N ILE A 10 5.62 -32.76 -15.35
CA ILE A 10 5.50 -31.92 -16.54
C ILE A 10 6.34 -30.65 -16.39
N SER A 11 7.01 -30.20 -17.46
CA SER A 11 7.74 -28.93 -17.45
C SER A 11 6.77 -27.74 -17.52
N ALA A 12 7.22 -26.56 -17.07
CA ALA A 12 6.41 -25.34 -17.15
C ALA A 12 6.00 -25.02 -18.61
N THR A 13 6.87 -25.29 -19.58
CA THR A 13 6.61 -25.09 -21.00
C THR A 13 5.53 -26.04 -21.52
N GLU A 14 5.62 -27.33 -21.19
CA GLU A 14 4.61 -28.32 -21.58
C GLU A 14 3.25 -28.04 -20.90
N LEU A 15 3.27 -27.56 -19.66
CA LEU A 15 2.07 -27.12 -18.95
C LEU A 15 1.44 -25.90 -19.62
N MET A 16 2.23 -24.89 -20.04
CA MET A 16 1.71 -23.74 -20.78
C MET A 16 1.06 -24.13 -22.11
N VAL A 17 1.64 -25.09 -22.84
CA VAL A 17 1.06 -25.62 -24.08
C VAL A 17 -0.25 -26.36 -23.81
N GLN A 18 -0.34 -27.12 -22.73
CA GLN A 18 -1.60 -27.78 -22.33
C GLN A 18 -2.67 -26.76 -21.98
N LEU A 19 -2.33 -25.73 -21.18
CA LEU A 19 -3.26 -24.68 -20.78
C LEU A 19 -3.72 -23.83 -21.98
N GLN A 20 -2.86 -23.58 -22.96
CA GLN A 20 -3.23 -22.88 -24.20
C GLN A 20 -4.27 -23.64 -25.04
N ASN A 21 -4.24 -24.98 -24.99
CA ASN A 21 -5.14 -25.83 -25.75
C ASN A 21 -6.34 -26.34 -24.94
N ASP A 22 -6.44 -26.00 -23.65
CA ASP A 22 -7.57 -26.32 -22.78
C ASP A 22 -8.67 -25.25 -22.94
N PRO A 23 -9.81 -25.57 -23.58
CA PRO A 23 -10.87 -24.59 -23.82
C PRO A 23 -11.51 -24.06 -22.53
N VAL A 24 -11.56 -24.86 -21.47
CA VAL A 24 -12.14 -24.45 -20.17
C VAL A 24 -11.21 -23.46 -19.49
N TYR A 25 -9.90 -23.71 -19.54
CA TYR A 25 -8.90 -22.78 -19.03
C TYR A 25 -8.92 -21.47 -19.81
N GLN A 26 -8.92 -21.51 -21.15
CA GLN A 26 -8.97 -20.31 -21.98
C GLN A 26 -10.24 -19.47 -21.71
N GLN A 27 -11.42 -20.10 -21.64
CA GLN A 27 -12.65 -19.39 -21.29
C GLN A 27 -12.60 -18.76 -19.90
N THR A 28 -11.99 -19.43 -18.92
CA THR A 28 -11.82 -18.87 -17.57
C THR A 28 -10.92 -17.65 -17.58
N ILE A 29 -9.83 -17.68 -18.35
CA ILE A 29 -8.92 -16.54 -18.51
C ILE A 29 -9.63 -15.38 -19.22
N GLU A 30 -10.33 -15.63 -20.32
CA GLU A 30 -11.07 -14.61 -21.06
C GLU A 30 -12.11 -13.89 -20.20
N VAL A 31 -12.89 -14.63 -19.41
CA VAL A 31 -13.87 -14.04 -18.47
C VAL A 31 -13.16 -13.18 -17.42
N ALA A 32 -12.09 -13.68 -16.82
CA ALA A 32 -11.33 -12.94 -15.82
C ALA A 32 -10.65 -11.68 -16.40
N GLU A 33 -10.19 -11.75 -17.64
CA GLU A 33 -9.57 -10.64 -18.37
C GLU A 33 -10.62 -9.57 -18.72
N ALA A 34 -11.78 -9.96 -19.23
CA ALA A 34 -12.90 -9.04 -19.48
C ALA A 34 -13.37 -8.34 -18.19
N GLU A 35 -13.52 -9.07 -17.09
CA GLU A 35 -13.83 -8.50 -15.77
C GLU A 35 -12.75 -7.53 -15.28
N ARG A 36 -11.48 -7.83 -15.57
CA ARG A 36 -10.36 -6.96 -15.22
C ARG A 36 -10.38 -5.69 -16.04
N GLU A 37 -10.64 -5.77 -17.34
CA GLU A 37 -10.71 -4.60 -18.23
C GLU A 37 -11.85 -3.66 -17.82
N ILE A 38 -13.03 -4.20 -17.51
CA ILE A 38 -14.17 -3.41 -17.01
C ILE A 38 -13.78 -2.66 -15.73
N ARG A 39 -13.13 -3.35 -14.78
CA ARG A 39 -12.66 -2.74 -13.53
C ARG A 39 -11.62 -1.65 -13.79
N VAL A 40 -10.64 -1.89 -14.67
CA VAL A 40 -9.61 -0.92 -15.02
C VAL A 40 -10.23 0.33 -15.66
N GLN A 41 -11.19 0.18 -16.57
CA GLN A 41 -11.88 1.30 -17.19
C GLN A 41 -12.68 2.11 -16.17
N ALA A 42 -13.37 1.45 -15.23
CA ALA A 42 -14.11 2.13 -14.17
C ALA A 42 -13.17 2.95 -13.26
N LEU A 43 -12.03 2.38 -12.87
CA LEU A 43 -11.02 3.08 -12.07
C LEU A 43 -10.42 4.27 -12.84
N ARG A 44 -10.04 4.09 -14.11
CA ARG A 44 -9.53 5.17 -14.96
C ARG A 44 -10.51 6.34 -15.09
N ARG A 45 -11.81 6.05 -15.21
CA ARG A 45 -12.85 7.08 -15.25
C ARG A 45 -12.95 7.83 -13.91
N ALA A 46 -12.90 7.10 -12.80
CA ALA A 46 -12.93 7.70 -11.46
C ALA A 46 -11.71 8.58 -11.16
N GLU A 47 -10.54 8.23 -11.70
CA GLU A 47 -9.29 8.99 -11.52
C GLU A 47 -9.22 10.28 -12.36
N GLN A 48 -10.06 10.45 -13.39
CA GLN A 48 -9.96 11.59 -14.31
C GLN A 48 -9.93 12.98 -13.64
N PRO A 49 -10.77 13.27 -12.62
CA PRO A 49 -10.70 14.57 -11.94
C PRO A 49 -9.34 14.80 -11.26
N ILE A 50 -8.75 13.74 -10.71
CA ILE A 50 -7.45 13.81 -10.03
C ILE A 50 -6.35 14.05 -11.05
N VAL A 51 -6.37 13.30 -12.16
CA VAL A 51 -5.38 13.44 -13.24
C VAL A 51 -5.44 14.84 -13.85
N ALA A 52 -6.64 15.40 -14.05
CA ALA A 52 -6.80 16.76 -14.55
C ALA A 52 -6.18 17.80 -13.61
N ASP A 53 -6.46 17.70 -12.30
CA ASP A 53 -5.94 18.63 -11.29
C ASP A 53 -4.41 18.47 -11.11
N LEU A 54 -3.87 17.25 -11.25
CA LEU A 54 -2.43 16.98 -11.26
C LEU A 54 -1.73 17.61 -12.47
N ARG A 55 -2.31 17.48 -13.67
CA ARG A 55 -1.78 18.11 -14.89
C ARG A 55 -1.81 19.64 -14.80
N ALA A 56 -2.84 20.21 -14.18
CA ALA A 56 -2.93 21.65 -13.98
C ALA A 56 -1.80 22.23 -13.12
N VAL A 57 -1.17 21.42 -12.26
CA VAL A 57 0.03 21.80 -11.48
C VAL A 57 1.34 21.30 -12.09
N GLY A 58 1.31 20.84 -13.34
CA GLY A 58 2.49 20.43 -14.11
C GLY A 58 2.94 18.98 -13.91
N ALA A 59 2.13 18.12 -13.30
CA ALA A 59 2.43 16.69 -13.24
C ALA A 59 1.89 15.97 -14.48
N GLU A 60 2.79 15.50 -15.34
CA GLU A 60 2.46 14.73 -16.54
C GLU A 60 2.22 13.26 -16.17
N VAL A 61 0.96 12.92 -15.88
CA VAL A 61 0.54 11.56 -15.51
C VAL A 61 -0.73 11.14 -16.23
N ASP A 62 -0.89 9.84 -16.43
CA ASP A 62 -2.11 9.20 -16.94
C ASP A 62 -2.91 8.52 -15.83
N SER A 63 -2.26 8.24 -14.69
CA SER A 63 -2.87 7.70 -13.47
C SER A 63 -2.16 8.23 -12.24
N VAL A 64 -2.87 8.25 -11.11
CA VAL A 64 -2.24 8.49 -9.79
C VAL A 64 -1.13 7.47 -9.52
N TRP A 65 -1.23 6.26 -10.08
CA TRP A 65 -0.24 5.20 -9.94
C TRP A 65 1.12 5.54 -10.56
N ASP A 66 1.18 6.47 -11.51
CA ASP A 66 2.45 6.89 -12.12
C ASP A 66 3.33 7.61 -11.09
N LEU A 67 2.72 8.40 -10.19
CA LEU A 67 3.42 9.06 -9.09
C LEU A 67 3.94 8.09 -8.01
N VAL A 68 3.33 6.92 -7.89
CA VAL A 68 3.77 5.86 -6.96
C VAL A 68 5.05 5.19 -7.47
N ASN A 69 5.21 5.09 -8.79
CA ASN A 69 6.33 4.39 -9.43
C ASN A 69 7.47 5.32 -9.86
N THR A 70 7.29 6.64 -9.82
CA THR A 70 8.34 7.60 -10.15
C THR A 70 9.28 7.84 -8.98
N SER A 71 10.56 8.07 -9.29
CA SER A 71 11.54 8.60 -8.36
C SER A 71 11.64 10.14 -8.42
N GLU A 72 11.01 10.75 -9.42
CA GLU A 72 11.04 12.20 -9.62
C GLU A 72 10.22 12.91 -8.54
N PRO A 73 10.75 13.98 -7.91
CA PRO A 73 9.98 14.75 -6.94
C PRO A 73 8.81 15.51 -7.58
N TYR A 74 7.63 15.45 -6.97
CA TYR A 74 6.42 16.16 -7.41
C TYR A 74 5.82 17.04 -6.30
N PRO A 75 6.56 18.02 -5.75
CA PRO A 75 6.10 18.81 -4.61
C PRO A 75 4.80 19.60 -4.88
N ALA A 76 4.61 20.07 -6.11
CA ALA A 76 3.39 20.78 -6.51
C ALA A 76 2.13 19.89 -6.53
N ALA A 77 2.30 18.58 -6.72
CA ALA A 77 1.20 17.62 -6.71
C ALA A 77 0.72 17.27 -5.28
N LEU A 78 1.56 17.42 -4.26
CA LEU A 78 1.23 16.97 -2.90
C LEU A 78 -0.01 17.66 -2.30
N PRO A 79 -0.18 19.00 -2.40
CA PRO A 79 -1.40 19.64 -1.96
C PRO A 79 -2.64 19.15 -2.73
N VAL A 80 -2.51 18.90 -4.04
CA VAL A 80 -3.60 18.40 -4.89
C VAL A 80 -4.04 17.01 -4.44
N LEU A 81 -3.09 16.07 -4.32
CA LEU A 81 -3.34 14.71 -3.85
C LEU A 81 -4.03 14.69 -2.48
N LEU A 82 -3.56 15.53 -1.56
CA LEU A 82 -4.15 15.63 -0.23
C LEU A 82 -5.58 16.18 -0.26
N ASN A 83 -5.85 17.18 -1.09
CA ASN A 83 -7.20 17.72 -1.25
C ASN A 83 -8.17 16.66 -1.81
N HIS A 84 -7.73 15.83 -2.76
CA HIS A 84 -8.55 14.71 -3.25
C HIS A 84 -8.76 13.62 -2.21
N LEU A 85 -7.72 13.28 -1.44
CA LEU A 85 -7.85 12.33 -0.34
C LEU A 85 -8.88 12.82 0.69
N GLU A 86 -8.85 14.10 1.04
CA GLU A 86 -9.80 14.69 1.97
C GLU A 86 -11.22 14.76 1.42
N ARG A 87 -11.38 15.18 0.16
CA ARG A 87 -12.66 15.18 -0.53
C ARG A 87 -13.28 13.79 -0.54
N GLY A 88 -12.50 12.76 -0.89
CA GLY A 88 -12.95 11.38 -1.00
C GLY A 88 -14.05 11.18 -2.05
N GLY A 89 -14.79 10.08 -1.90
CA GLY A 89 -15.85 9.69 -2.84
C GLY A 89 -15.35 8.92 -4.07
N TYR A 90 -14.08 8.50 -4.06
CA TYR A 90 -13.50 7.65 -5.09
C TYR A 90 -13.60 6.17 -4.70
N PRO A 91 -13.54 5.24 -5.67
CA PRO A 91 -13.40 3.81 -5.37
C PRO A 91 -12.20 3.55 -4.46
N GLU A 92 -12.31 2.50 -3.64
CA GLU A 92 -11.31 2.14 -2.62
C GLU A 92 -9.87 2.12 -3.17
N ARG A 93 -9.69 1.52 -4.34
CA ARG A 93 -8.38 1.43 -4.99
C ARG A 93 -7.79 2.80 -5.35
N VAL A 94 -8.63 3.76 -5.75
CA VAL A 94 -8.19 5.13 -6.06
C VAL A 94 -7.81 5.86 -4.77
N MET A 95 -8.59 5.69 -3.69
CA MET A 95 -8.26 6.24 -2.38
C MET A 95 -6.93 5.72 -1.85
N GLU A 96 -6.67 4.42 -2.02
CA GLU A 96 -5.39 3.79 -1.68
C GLU A 96 -4.23 4.38 -2.50
N SER A 97 -4.41 4.52 -3.82
CA SER A 97 -3.43 5.13 -4.73
C SER A 97 -3.08 6.56 -4.34
N LEU A 98 -4.07 7.39 -3.96
CA LEU A 98 -3.85 8.76 -3.47
C LEU A 98 -2.95 8.77 -2.23
N GLY A 99 -3.26 7.94 -1.23
CA GLY A 99 -2.45 7.84 -0.02
C GLY A 99 -1.02 7.33 -0.29
N ARG A 100 -0.87 6.36 -1.20
CA ARG A 100 0.47 5.88 -1.62
C ARG A 100 1.27 6.93 -2.39
N ALA A 101 0.64 7.73 -3.25
CA ALA A 101 1.31 8.85 -3.90
C ALA A 101 1.73 9.95 -2.90
N LEU A 102 1.02 10.06 -1.76
CA LEU A 102 1.42 10.91 -0.64
C LEU A 102 2.52 10.29 0.24
N ALA A 103 2.94 9.06 0.00
CA ALA A 103 3.93 8.33 0.81
C ALA A 103 5.39 8.74 0.52
N VAL A 104 5.63 10.05 0.53
CA VAL A 104 6.93 10.67 0.30
C VAL A 104 7.29 11.59 1.46
N ARG A 105 8.60 11.78 1.71
CA ARG A 105 9.07 12.57 2.87
C ARG A 105 8.46 13.98 2.96
N PRO A 106 8.34 14.77 1.87
CA PRO A 106 7.81 16.13 1.96
C PRO A 106 6.35 16.19 2.46
N SER A 107 5.58 15.10 2.36
CA SER A 107 4.22 15.04 2.88
C SER A 107 4.11 15.19 4.40
N VAL A 108 5.23 15.14 5.13
CA VAL A 108 5.26 15.45 6.57
C VAL A 108 4.74 16.86 6.87
N ALA A 109 4.84 17.79 5.91
CA ALA A 109 4.24 19.12 6.02
C ALA A 109 2.72 19.08 6.26
N PHE A 110 2.07 17.96 5.90
CA PHE A 110 0.64 17.74 6.04
C PHE A 110 0.28 16.73 7.14
N TRP A 111 1.21 16.46 8.07
CA TRP A 111 1.07 15.41 9.08
C TRP A 111 -0.28 15.44 9.81
N GLY A 112 -0.71 16.60 10.31
CA GLY A 112 -1.99 16.72 11.03
C GLY A 112 -3.20 16.36 10.18
N ARG A 113 -3.20 16.73 8.89
CA ARG A 113 -4.26 16.41 7.93
C ARG A 113 -4.29 14.92 7.62
N LEU A 114 -3.12 14.31 7.38
CA LEU A 114 -2.99 12.86 7.15
C LEU A 114 -3.42 12.05 8.39
N LYS A 115 -3.01 12.48 9.60
CA LYS A 115 -3.42 11.86 10.86
C LYS A 115 -4.94 11.92 11.04
N ALA A 116 -5.55 13.08 10.79
CA ALA A 116 -7.00 13.24 10.86
C ALA A 116 -7.72 12.33 9.85
N ARG A 117 -7.17 12.18 8.63
CA ARG A 117 -7.72 11.25 7.62
C ARG A 117 -7.63 9.80 8.01
N TRP A 118 -6.50 9.35 8.54
CA TRP A 118 -6.38 7.96 9.01
C TRP A 118 -7.35 7.68 10.18
N LEU A 119 -7.43 8.58 11.16
CA LEU A 119 -8.33 8.42 12.32
C LEU A 119 -9.82 8.45 11.94
N GLN A 120 -10.18 9.13 10.84
CA GLN A 120 -11.55 9.32 10.38
C GLN A 120 -11.79 8.68 9.00
N ALA A 121 -11.04 7.63 8.68
CA ALA A 121 -11.10 7.00 7.36
C ALA A 121 -12.51 6.47 7.08
N ARG A 122 -13.02 6.73 5.86
CA ARG A 122 -14.39 6.35 5.45
C ARG A 122 -14.48 4.93 4.90
N GLY A 123 -13.34 4.33 4.58
CA GLY A 123 -13.24 2.98 4.06
C GLY A 123 -11.79 2.49 4.01
N PRO A 124 -11.57 1.20 3.69
CA PRO A 124 -10.26 0.56 3.87
C PRO A 124 -9.15 1.17 3.03
N GLY A 125 -9.43 1.54 1.77
CA GLY A 125 -8.44 2.17 0.89
C GLY A 125 -7.97 3.55 1.37
N GLU A 126 -8.87 4.34 1.96
CA GLU A 126 -8.49 5.62 2.58
C GLU A 126 -7.67 5.38 3.85
N GLU A 127 -8.06 4.39 4.66
CA GLU A 127 -7.32 4.03 5.88
C GLU A 127 -5.90 3.57 5.56
N ASP A 128 -5.75 2.58 4.69
CA ASP A 128 -4.46 2.03 4.29
C ASP A 128 -3.61 3.09 3.57
N GLY A 129 -4.21 3.84 2.65
CA GLY A 129 -3.52 4.92 1.95
C GLY A 129 -2.95 5.96 2.92
N ALA A 130 -3.76 6.43 3.89
CA ALA A 130 -3.32 7.42 4.87
C ALA A 130 -2.28 6.85 5.85
N ALA A 131 -2.43 5.59 6.28
CA ALA A 131 -1.46 4.92 7.14
C ALA A 131 -0.09 4.79 6.46
N VAL A 132 -0.08 4.38 5.18
CA VAL A 132 1.14 4.28 4.37
C VAL A 132 1.79 5.65 4.19
N ALA A 133 1.00 6.70 3.94
CA ALA A 133 1.51 8.07 3.83
C ALA A 133 2.22 8.52 5.12
N LEU A 134 1.54 8.38 6.26
CA LEU A 134 2.08 8.70 7.59
C LEU A 134 3.35 7.91 7.88
N ALA A 135 3.34 6.59 7.64
CA ALA A 135 4.48 5.72 7.88
C ALA A 135 5.72 6.14 7.06
N ALA A 136 5.52 6.53 5.79
CA ALA A 136 6.60 6.88 4.89
C ALA A 136 7.18 8.27 5.16
N CYS A 137 6.33 9.25 5.48
CA CYS A 137 6.76 10.64 5.66
C CYS A 137 7.27 10.97 7.07
N ALA A 138 6.97 10.13 8.06
CA ALA A 138 7.34 10.36 9.45
C ALA A 138 8.84 10.61 9.64
N THR A 139 9.14 11.61 10.48
CA THR A 139 10.49 11.89 10.96
C THR A 139 10.60 11.56 12.45
N LYS A 140 11.78 11.79 13.05
CA LYS A 140 11.97 11.64 14.51
C LYS A 140 10.99 12.51 15.31
N ALA A 141 10.57 13.67 14.78
CA ALA A 141 9.63 14.56 15.44
C ALA A 141 8.22 13.95 15.60
N GLN A 142 7.87 12.96 14.77
CA GLN A 142 6.58 12.26 14.80
C GLN A 142 6.65 10.92 15.54
N LEU A 143 7.76 10.63 16.23
CA LEU A 143 7.94 9.34 16.90
C LEU A 143 6.84 9.07 17.93
N ASP A 144 6.46 10.07 18.71
CA ASP A 144 5.42 9.91 19.73
C ASP A 144 4.08 9.53 19.11
N ASP A 145 3.65 10.26 18.08
CA ASP A 145 2.44 9.92 17.33
C ASP A 145 2.48 8.50 16.76
N LEU A 146 3.61 8.08 16.17
CA LEU A 146 3.74 6.72 15.63
C LEU A 146 3.56 5.66 16.72
N VAL A 147 4.10 5.89 17.92
CA VAL A 147 3.94 4.98 19.05
C VAL A 147 2.47 4.98 19.52
N ASP A 148 1.86 6.14 19.64
CA ASP A 148 0.45 6.28 20.06
C ASP A 148 -0.51 5.60 19.07
N PHE A 149 -0.21 5.62 17.76
CA PHE A 149 -1.01 4.93 16.75
C PHE A 149 -1.13 3.43 16.99
N LEU A 150 -0.15 2.79 17.62
CA LEU A 150 -0.23 1.36 17.94
C LEU A 150 -1.36 1.05 18.94
N SER A 151 -1.81 2.03 19.73
CA SER A 151 -2.87 1.88 20.71
C SER A 151 -4.27 2.22 20.20
N VAL A 152 -4.42 2.63 18.92
CA VAL A 152 -5.74 2.99 18.36
C VAL A 152 -6.45 1.74 17.82
N GLU A 153 -7.02 0.94 18.72
CA GLU A 153 -7.59 -0.38 18.40
C GLU A 153 -8.63 -0.36 17.28
N ASP A 154 -9.44 0.71 17.18
CA ASP A 154 -10.44 0.91 16.12
C ASP A 154 -9.86 0.93 14.71
N ARG A 155 -8.54 1.14 14.56
CA ARG A 155 -7.84 1.11 13.27
C ARG A 155 -7.28 -0.28 12.92
N GLY A 156 -7.64 -1.30 13.69
CA GLY A 156 -7.42 -2.70 13.35
C GLY A 156 -5.98 -3.01 12.93
N GLN A 157 -5.84 -3.55 11.72
CA GLN A 157 -4.56 -4.02 11.17
C GLN A 157 -3.72 -2.91 10.52
N SER A 158 -4.29 -1.76 10.12
CA SER A 158 -3.51 -0.69 9.48
C SER A 158 -2.43 -0.11 10.40
N ARG A 159 -2.59 -0.26 11.72
CA ARG A 159 -1.55 0.05 12.72
C ARG A 159 -0.21 -0.64 12.47
N ILE A 160 -0.20 -1.80 11.80
CA ILE A 160 1.02 -2.55 11.50
C ILE A 160 2.02 -1.73 10.67
N TYR A 161 1.54 -0.78 9.87
CA TYR A 161 2.39 0.09 9.05
C TYR A 161 3.35 0.95 9.88
N PHE A 162 3.07 1.19 11.17
CA PHE A 162 3.88 2.09 12.01
C PHE A 162 5.06 1.41 12.71
N ILE A 163 5.10 0.07 12.79
CA ILE A 163 6.18 -0.66 13.47
C ILE A 163 7.54 -0.37 12.83
N ARG A 164 7.63 -0.45 11.50
CA ARG A 164 8.87 -0.22 10.76
C ARG A 164 9.34 1.25 10.85
N PRO A 165 8.47 2.27 10.67
CA PRO A 165 8.80 3.67 10.93
C PRO A 165 9.34 3.93 12.34
N ILE A 166 8.70 3.39 13.40
CA ILE A 166 9.17 3.53 14.79
C ILE A 166 10.61 3.02 14.92
N LEU A 167 10.91 1.84 14.35
CA LEU A 167 12.27 1.32 14.32
C LEU A 167 13.23 2.22 13.52
N LYS A 168 12.78 2.74 12.38
CA LYS A 168 13.59 3.54 11.47
C LYS A 168 14.03 4.86 12.11
N VAL A 169 13.10 5.59 12.74
CA VAL A 169 13.34 6.97 13.23
C VAL A 169 13.60 7.05 14.74
N GLY A 170 13.23 6.01 15.51
CA GLY A 170 13.23 6.04 16.97
C GLY A 170 14.53 5.61 17.68
N GLY A 171 15.55 5.17 16.95
CA GLY A 171 16.84 4.76 17.54
C GLY A 171 16.69 3.70 18.65
N ASN A 172 17.32 3.92 19.81
CA ASN A 172 17.19 3.05 20.99
C ASN A 172 15.73 2.93 21.47
N ARG A 173 15.01 4.05 21.54
CA ARG A 173 13.61 4.07 21.98
C ARG A 173 12.73 3.25 21.04
N GLY A 174 12.88 3.43 19.73
CA GLY A 174 12.14 2.65 18.73
C GLY A 174 12.42 1.15 18.82
N ARG A 175 13.67 0.76 19.09
CA ARG A 175 14.03 -0.65 19.36
C ARG A 175 13.33 -1.20 20.61
N ASN A 176 13.29 -0.43 21.69
CA ASN A 176 12.65 -0.86 22.93
C ASN A 176 11.13 -1.02 22.75
N VAL A 177 10.48 -0.04 22.09
CA VAL A 177 9.04 -0.11 21.78
C VAL A 177 8.74 -1.36 20.96
N VAL A 178 9.40 -1.55 19.81
CA VAL A 178 9.13 -2.73 18.96
C VAL A 178 9.59 -4.03 19.61
N GLY A 179 10.60 -3.99 20.48
CA GLY A 179 11.01 -5.13 21.30
C GLY A 179 9.91 -5.61 22.25
N ALA A 180 9.18 -4.69 22.87
CA ALA A 180 8.06 -5.00 23.74
C ALA A 180 6.88 -5.66 23.00
N LEU A 181 6.72 -5.37 21.70
CA LEU A 181 5.65 -5.92 20.87
C LEU A 181 5.88 -7.37 20.41
N ARG A 182 7.02 -7.99 20.69
CA ARG A 182 7.35 -9.32 20.13
C ARG A 182 6.40 -10.44 20.56
N ALA A 183 5.76 -10.30 21.72
CA ALA A 183 4.76 -11.23 22.24
C ALA A 183 3.32 -10.73 22.03
N ASP A 184 3.15 -9.59 21.37
CA ASP A 184 1.83 -9.03 21.06
C ASP A 184 1.12 -9.92 20.03
N PRO A 185 -0.17 -10.25 20.21
CA PRO A 185 -0.91 -11.13 19.31
C PRO A 185 -1.12 -10.54 17.91
N VAL A 186 -1.11 -9.21 17.77
CA VAL A 186 -1.29 -8.50 16.49
C VAL A 186 0.07 -8.20 15.86
N PHE A 187 1.00 -7.66 16.64
CA PHE A 187 2.25 -7.11 16.12
C PHE A 187 3.46 -8.06 16.23
N GLY A 188 3.35 -9.14 17.01
CA GLY A 188 4.48 -9.98 17.38
C GLY A 188 5.25 -10.60 16.21
N HIS A 189 4.53 -11.03 15.16
CA HIS A 189 5.15 -11.58 13.96
C HIS A 189 6.03 -10.54 13.25
N GLU A 190 5.46 -9.37 12.94
CA GLU A 190 6.14 -8.30 12.22
C GLU A 190 7.28 -7.70 13.06
N ALA A 191 7.04 -7.43 14.34
CA ALA A 191 8.04 -6.94 15.27
C ALA A 191 9.27 -7.86 15.34
N THR A 192 9.04 -9.17 15.44
CA THR A 192 10.11 -10.18 15.46
C THR A 192 10.87 -10.23 14.14
N ALA A 193 10.16 -10.20 13.01
CA ALA A 193 10.78 -10.23 11.68
C ALA A 193 11.69 -9.01 11.45
N LEU A 194 11.24 -7.81 11.80
CA LEU A 194 11.98 -6.56 11.61
C LEU A 194 13.23 -6.49 12.51
N LEU A 195 13.13 -6.89 13.78
CA LEU A 195 14.27 -6.92 14.71
C LEU A 195 15.34 -7.92 14.28
N ARG A 196 14.95 -9.08 13.70
CA ARG A 196 15.89 -10.07 13.18
C ARG A 196 16.68 -9.55 11.98
N ARG A 197 16.01 -8.86 11.04
CA ARG A 197 16.64 -8.32 9.82
C ARG A 197 17.71 -7.26 10.11
N ARG A 198 17.58 -6.50 11.20
CA ARG A 198 18.53 -5.44 11.59
C ARG A 198 19.74 -5.90 12.39
N ARG A 199 19.78 -7.17 12.84
CA ARG A 199 20.97 -7.75 13.51
C ARG A 199 22.01 -8.29 12.51
N LYS A 200 21.66 -8.37 11.23
CA LYS A 200 22.58 -8.64 10.12
C LYS A 200 23.03 -7.32 9.53
#